data_AF-A0A7W1A8T7-F1
#
_entry.id   AF-A0A7W1A8T7-F1
#
_cell.length_a   1.000
_cell.length_b   1.000
_cell.length_c   1.000
_cell.angle_alpha   90.00
_cell.angle_beta   90.00
_cell.angle_gamma   90.00
#
_symmetry.space_group_name_H-M   'P 1'
#
loop_
_entity.id
_entity.type
_entity.pdbx_description
1 polymer ?
#
loop_
_entity_poly.entity_id
_entity_poly.type
_entity_poly.pdbx_seq_one_letter_code
_entity_poly.pdbx_strand_id
1 'polypeptide(L)'
;MPRDYLLRLIEQFGMIWRRVLRFKQLRRYDDGLDEVEKAYGQLFSLNSKFIDLLPDDGLLNLVQTYGELDADKCAVLATLLAAEGDFHAGLHHTDEAYRRYERALLLYGALVRAGRSLPSETRQATADLLATLEQYELEPPALDDIWRVYAALHQHARAEDALFSWLEAVEFERESLIQGVTWYETLLTLSDTDLKAGDLPRGEIAESHAQLQAILRHGETEARRN
;
A
#
# COMPACT_ATOMS: atom_id res chain seq x y z
N MET A 1 23.12 17.02 -6.33
CA MET A 1 22.40 16.77 -7.59
C MET A 1 21.12 15.92 -7.46
N PRO A 2 21.00 14.87 -6.61
CA PRO A 2 19.73 14.11 -6.55
C PRO A 2 18.58 14.85 -5.83
N ARG A 3 18.88 15.68 -4.83
CA ARG A 3 17.88 16.42 -4.04
C ARG A 3 17.04 17.40 -4.87
N ASP A 4 17.65 18.05 -5.87
CA ASP A 4 16.96 19.02 -6.72
C ASP A 4 15.99 18.36 -7.71
N TYR A 5 16.27 17.11 -8.11
CA TYR A 5 15.37 16.34 -8.97
C TYR A 5 14.14 15.86 -8.19
N LEU A 6 14.33 15.33 -6.97
CA LEU A 6 13.22 14.86 -6.14
C LEU A 6 12.30 15.99 -5.71
N LEU A 7 12.85 17.14 -5.32
CA LEU A 7 12.05 18.33 -5.01
C LEU A 7 11.20 18.77 -6.21
N ARG A 8 11.79 18.77 -7.42
CA ARG A 8 11.03 19.08 -8.65
C ARG A 8 9.94 18.05 -8.94
N LEU A 9 10.20 16.77 -8.67
CA LEU A 9 9.22 15.71 -8.85
C LEU A 9 8.01 15.93 -7.93
N ILE A 10 8.25 16.19 -6.65
CA ILE A 10 7.17 16.43 -5.66
C ILE A 10 6.39 17.71 -6.01
N GLU A 11 7.08 18.80 -6.40
CA GLU A 11 6.43 20.05 -6.80
C GLU A 11 5.55 19.87 -8.05
N GLN A 12 6.05 19.18 -9.07
CA GLN A 12 5.30 18.89 -10.29
C GLN A 12 4.12 17.96 -9.99
N PHE A 13 4.35 16.92 -9.20
CA PHE A 13 3.30 16.02 -8.73
C PHE A 13 2.19 16.78 -8.01
N GLY A 14 2.49 17.68 -7.06
CA GLY A 14 1.47 18.44 -6.34
C GLY A 14 0.59 19.33 -7.24
N MET A 15 1.12 19.81 -8.37
CA MET A 15 0.32 20.54 -9.38
C MET A 15 -0.56 19.62 -10.22
N ILE A 16 -0.04 18.46 -10.63
CA ILE A 16 -0.78 17.43 -11.36
C ILE A 16 -1.89 16.86 -10.46
N TRP A 17 -1.56 16.50 -9.23
CA TRP A 17 -2.46 15.85 -8.28
C TRP A 17 -3.70 16.70 -7.97
N ARG A 18 -3.53 18.01 -7.81
CA ARG A 18 -4.67 18.93 -7.65
C ARG A 18 -5.63 18.91 -8.85
N ARG A 19 -5.12 18.75 -10.08
CA ARG A 19 -5.95 18.63 -11.28
C ARG A 19 -6.66 17.28 -11.34
N VAL A 20 -5.95 16.20 -11.04
CA VAL A 20 -6.52 14.84 -10.92
C VAL A 20 -7.67 14.83 -9.92
N LEU A 21 -7.47 15.35 -8.70
CA LEU A 21 -8.52 15.45 -7.68
C LEU A 21 -9.72 16.27 -8.17
N ARG A 22 -9.47 17.38 -8.89
CA ARG A 22 -10.55 18.20 -9.46
C ARG A 22 -11.36 17.42 -10.51
N PHE A 23 -10.72 16.63 -11.37
CA PHE A 23 -11.42 15.79 -12.35
C PHE A 23 -12.24 14.69 -11.66
N LYS A 24 -11.71 14.05 -10.59
CA LYS A 24 -12.48 13.12 -9.74
C LYS A 24 -13.74 13.78 -9.17
N GLN A 25 -13.60 14.97 -8.57
CA GLN A 25 -14.72 15.71 -7.98
C GLN A 25 -15.79 16.09 -9.02
N LEU A 26 -15.37 16.46 -10.22
CA LEU A 26 -16.27 16.83 -11.33
C LEU A 26 -16.79 15.62 -12.12
N ARG A 27 -16.37 14.39 -11.77
CA ARG A 27 -16.70 13.15 -12.51
C ARG A 27 -16.35 13.21 -13.99
N ARG A 28 -15.29 13.95 -14.33
CA ARG A 28 -14.76 14.09 -15.69
C ARG A 28 -13.69 13.03 -15.90
N TYR A 29 -14.12 11.78 -16.05
CA TYR A 29 -13.23 10.63 -16.00
C TYR A 29 -12.27 10.55 -17.20
N ASP A 30 -12.77 10.79 -18.42
CA ASP A 30 -11.91 10.82 -19.62
C ASP A 30 -10.82 11.90 -19.54
N ASP A 31 -11.18 13.11 -19.10
CA ASP A 31 -10.20 14.18 -18.87
C ASP A 31 -9.18 13.83 -17.76
N GLY A 32 -9.63 13.04 -16.77
CA GLY A 32 -8.79 12.50 -15.72
C GLY A 32 -7.74 11.53 -16.25
N LEU A 33 -8.15 10.59 -17.13
CA LEU A 33 -7.24 9.68 -17.82
C LEU A 33 -6.22 10.43 -18.67
N ASP A 34 -6.65 11.44 -19.42
CA ASP A 34 -5.76 12.31 -20.21
C ASP A 34 -4.74 13.07 -19.34
N GLU A 35 -5.13 13.46 -18.12
CA GLU A 35 -4.24 14.13 -17.18
C GLU A 35 -3.22 13.16 -16.57
N VAL A 36 -3.63 11.92 -16.25
CA VAL A 36 -2.72 10.86 -15.79
C VAL A 36 -1.72 10.46 -16.87
N GLU A 37 -2.17 10.32 -18.13
CA GLU A 37 -1.28 10.05 -19.28
C GLU A 37 -0.18 11.13 -19.41
N LYS A 38 -0.56 12.41 -19.28
CA LYS A 38 0.40 13.52 -19.29
C LYS A 38 1.35 13.44 -18.09
N ALA A 39 0.86 13.04 -16.91
CA ALA A 39 1.66 12.88 -15.72
C ALA A 39 2.74 11.81 -15.89
N TYR A 40 2.41 10.66 -16.48
CA TYR A 40 3.38 9.63 -16.82
C TYR A 40 4.47 10.14 -17.75
N GLY A 41 4.10 10.93 -18.77
CA GLY A 41 5.05 11.54 -19.68
C GLY A 41 5.96 12.57 -19.00
N GLN A 42 5.41 13.39 -18.11
CA GLN A 42 6.16 14.48 -17.45
C GLN A 42 7.07 13.98 -16.34
N LEU A 43 6.61 13.04 -15.51
CA LEU A 43 7.31 12.62 -14.30
C LEU A 43 8.22 11.41 -14.54
N PHE A 44 7.79 10.49 -15.41
CA PHE A 44 8.50 9.23 -15.68
C PHE A 44 9.02 9.11 -17.11
N SER A 45 8.66 10.03 -18.01
CA SER A 45 8.97 9.94 -19.45
C SER A 45 8.38 8.68 -20.12
N LEU A 46 7.22 8.22 -19.62
CA LEU A 46 6.51 7.03 -20.08
C LEU A 46 5.09 7.37 -20.54
N ASN A 47 4.43 6.42 -21.21
CA ASN A 47 2.99 6.48 -21.48
C ASN A 47 2.27 5.34 -20.72
N SER A 48 0.96 5.48 -20.55
CA SER A 48 0.11 4.48 -19.86
C SER A 48 0.27 3.07 -20.44
N LYS A 49 0.26 2.94 -21.77
CA LYS A 49 0.42 1.65 -22.46
C LYS A 49 1.72 0.94 -22.09
N PHE A 50 2.82 1.67 -21.95
CA PHE A 50 4.10 1.09 -21.55
C PHE A 50 4.05 0.66 -20.09
N ILE A 51 3.52 1.51 -19.21
CA ILE A 51 3.32 1.17 -17.80
C ILE A 51 2.50 -0.12 -17.71
N ASP A 52 1.42 -0.25 -18.48
CA ASP A 52 0.52 -1.42 -18.47
C ASP A 52 1.14 -2.74 -18.87
N LEU A 53 2.09 -2.70 -19.78
CA LEU A 53 2.74 -3.89 -20.30
C LEU A 53 3.92 -4.35 -19.43
N LEU A 54 4.32 -3.53 -18.45
CA LEU A 54 5.40 -3.91 -17.56
C LEU A 54 4.96 -5.01 -16.59
N PRO A 55 5.75 -6.08 -16.44
CA PRO A 55 5.59 -7.00 -15.32
C PRO A 55 5.91 -6.27 -14.01
N ASP A 56 5.52 -6.85 -12.89
CA ASP A 56 5.68 -6.25 -11.56
C ASP A 56 7.13 -5.89 -11.24
N ASP A 57 8.09 -6.77 -11.54
CA ASP A 57 9.52 -6.48 -11.40
C ASP A 57 9.95 -5.29 -12.27
N GLY A 58 9.39 -5.18 -13.47
CA GLY A 58 9.63 -4.05 -14.37
C GLY A 58 9.10 -2.74 -13.79
N LEU A 59 7.92 -2.78 -13.17
CA LEU A 59 7.32 -1.63 -12.49
C LEU A 59 8.16 -1.20 -11.27
N LEU A 60 8.61 -2.16 -10.45
CA LEU A 60 9.49 -1.88 -9.31
C LEU A 60 10.83 -1.29 -9.75
N ASN A 61 11.40 -1.74 -10.86
CA ASN A 61 12.65 -1.19 -11.40
C ASN A 61 12.53 0.27 -11.85
N LEU A 62 11.35 0.72 -12.31
CA LEU A 62 11.13 2.12 -12.71
C LEU A 62 11.29 3.10 -11.55
N VAL A 63 10.96 2.64 -10.34
CA VAL A 63 10.96 3.46 -9.13
C VAL A 63 12.23 3.24 -8.30
N GLN A 64 13.25 2.61 -8.88
CA GLN A 64 14.59 2.53 -8.27
C GLN A 64 15.47 3.69 -8.72
N THR A 65 16.35 4.13 -7.83
CA THR A 65 17.40 5.11 -8.07
C THR A 65 18.70 4.55 -7.50
N TYR A 66 19.71 4.32 -8.34
CA TYR A 66 20.99 3.66 -7.96
C TYR A 66 20.85 2.27 -7.32
N GLY A 67 19.84 1.49 -7.74
CA GLY A 67 19.58 0.14 -7.23
C GLY A 67 18.84 0.09 -5.89
N GLU A 68 18.46 1.24 -5.33
CA GLU A 68 17.58 1.31 -4.16
C GLU A 68 16.20 1.85 -4.54
N LEU A 69 15.17 1.40 -3.83
CA LEU A 69 13.82 1.91 -4.00
C LEU A 69 13.72 3.40 -3.59
N ASP A 70 13.28 4.23 -4.52
CA ASP A 70 13.05 5.66 -4.35
C ASP A 70 11.63 5.88 -3.83
N ALA A 71 11.51 6.25 -2.56
CA ALA A 71 10.22 6.35 -1.88
C ALA A 71 9.28 7.37 -2.54
N ASP A 72 9.81 8.50 -3.02
CA ASP A 72 9.00 9.56 -3.63
C ASP A 72 8.49 9.11 -5.01
N LYS A 73 9.36 8.55 -5.86
CA LYS A 73 8.94 8.00 -7.17
C LYS A 73 7.93 6.88 -7.01
N CYS A 74 8.19 5.97 -6.07
CA CYS A 74 7.34 4.83 -5.81
C CYS A 74 5.94 5.27 -5.37
N ALA A 75 5.87 6.16 -4.38
CA ALA A 75 4.60 6.68 -3.88
C ALA A 75 3.85 7.50 -4.94
N VAL A 76 4.54 8.32 -5.73
CA VAL A 76 3.92 9.11 -6.81
C VAL A 76 3.36 8.21 -7.91
N LEU A 77 4.10 7.19 -8.35
CA LEU A 77 3.62 6.26 -9.36
C LEU A 77 2.41 5.46 -8.85
N ALA A 78 2.48 4.96 -7.62
CA ALA A 78 1.37 4.26 -6.97
C ALA A 78 0.11 5.15 -6.89
N THR A 79 0.29 6.42 -6.51
CA THR A 79 -0.81 7.39 -6.41
C THR A 79 -1.47 7.67 -7.75
N LEU A 80 -0.68 7.78 -8.83
CA LEU A 80 -1.19 7.98 -10.18
C LEU A 80 -1.94 6.75 -10.70
N LEU A 81 -1.39 5.55 -10.47
CA LEU A 81 -2.06 4.28 -10.81
C LEU A 81 -3.40 4.16 -10.09
N ALA A 82 -3.45 4.43 -8.78
CA ALA A 82 -4.70 4.42 -8.02
C ALA A 82 -5.74 5.38 -8.60
N ALA A 83 -5.33 6.62 -8.93
CA ALA A 83 -6.24 7.58 -9.56
C ALA A 83 -6.69 7.17 -10.97
N GLU A 84 -5.83 6.56 -11.76
CA GLU A 84 -6.20 5.98 -13.05
C GLU A 84 -7.26 4.89 -12.86
N GLY A 85 -7.09 4.04 -11.84
CA GLY A 85 -8.07 3.04 -11.43
C GLY A 85 -9.43 3.66 -11.08
N ASP A 86 -9.43 4.75 -10.30
CA ASP A 86 -10.66 5.48 -9.95
C ASP A 86 -11.38 6.01 -11.19
N PHE A 87 -10.63 6.50 -12.19
CA PHE A 87 -11.20 6.99 -13.44
C PHE A 87 -11.77 5.85 -14.29
N HIS A 88 -11.08 4.72 -14.38
CA HIS A 88 -11.60 3.52 -15.03
C HIS A 88 -12.86 2.99 -14.34
N ALA A 89 -12.88 2.94 -13.00
CA ALA A 89 -14.06 2.55 -12.23
C ALA A 89 -15.26 3.48 -12.50
N GLY A 90 -15.00 4.79 -12.57
CA GLY A 90 -16.02 5.80 -12.95
C GLY A 90 -16.59 5.62 -14.36
N LEU A 91 -15.83 5.02 -15.27
CA LEU A 91 -16.25 4.63 -16.62
C LEU A 91 -16.81 3.20 -16.71
N HIS A 92 -16.94 2.50 -15.58
CA HIS A 92 -17.36 1.09 -15.50
C HIS A 92 -16.39 0.09 -16.15
N HIS A 93 -15.13 0.49 -16.36
CA HIS A 93 -14.04 -0.38 -16.80
C HIS A 93 -13.42 -1.11 -15.60
N THR A 94 -14.15 -2.10 -15.08
CA THR A 94 -13.86 -2.71 -13.77
C THR A 94 -12.54 -3.49 -13.75
N ASP A 95 -12.23 -4.21 -14.83
CA ASP A 95 -11.00 -5.01 -14.93
C ASP A 95 -9.76 -4.11 -15.00
N GLU A 96 -9.86 -3.01 -15.77
CA GLU A 96 -8.83 -1.99 -15.84
C GLU A 96 -8.64 -1.31 -14.48
N ALA A 97 -9.74 -0.98 -13.80
CA ALA A 97 -9.68 -0.36 -12.47
C ALA A 97 -8.97 -1.27 -11.46
N TYR A 98 -9.38 -2.53 -11.37
CA TYR A 98 -8.78 -3.50 -10.45
C TYR A 98 -7.29 -3.69 -10.72
N ARG A 99 -6.89 -3.87 -11.98
CA ARG A 99 -5.48 -3.99 -12.37
C ARG A 99 -4.65 -2.79 -11.92
N ARG A 100 -5.21 -1.58 -11.93
CA ARG A 100 -4.52 -0.37 -11.47
C ARG A 100 -4.39 -0.33 -9.96
N TYR A 101 -5.44 -0.71 -9.24
CA TYR A 101 -5.40 -0.78 -7.78
C TYR A 101 -4.39 -1.80 -7.27
N GLU A 102 -4.36 -2.99 -7.88
CA GLU A 102 -3.41 -4.05 -7.54
C GLU A 102 -1.96 -3.59 -7.71
N ARG A 103 -1.64 -2.91 -8.82
CA ARG A 103 -0.29 -2.40 -9.07
C ARG A 103 0.08 -1.22 -8.19
N ALA A 104 -0.89 -0.37 -7.85
CA ALA A 104 -0.69 0.70 -6.87
C ALA A 104 -0.39 0.11 -5.48
N LEU A 105 -1.13 -0.91 -5.06
CA LEU A 105 -0.91 -1.63 -3.81
C LEU A 105 0.48 -2.27 -3.79
N LEU A 106 0.88 -2.95 -4.86
CA LEU A 106 2.20 -3.57 -4.99
C LEU A 106 3.34 -2.57 -4.74
N LEU A 107 3.24 -1.37 -5.29
CA LEU A 107 4.23 -0.31 -5.10
C LEU A 107 4.25 0.21 -3.67
N TYR A 108 3.09 0.49 -3.06
CA TYR A 108 3.03 0.91 -1.66
C TYR A 108 3.51 -0.19 -0.70
N GLY A 109 3.15 -1.44 -0.95
CA GLY A 109 3.62 -2.60 -0.20
C GLY A 109 5.14 -2.74 -0.29
N ALA A 110 5.71 -2.64 -1.50
CA ALA A 110 7.17 -2.67 -1.69
C ALA A 110 7.88 -1.52 -0.93
N LEU A 111 7.30 -0.33 -0.92
CA LEU A 111 7.81 0.82 -0.17
C LEU A 111 7.87 0.53 1.32
N VAL A 112 6.79 -0.01 1.89
CA VAL A 112 6.71 -0.33 3.32
C VAL A 112 7.62 -1.51 3.69
N ARG A 113 7.68 -2.57 2.87
CA ARG A 113 8.61 -3.71 3.07
C ARG A 113 10.07 -3.29 3.05
N ALA A 114 10.41 -2.28 2.25
CA ALA A 114 11.74 -1.67 2.24
C ALA A 114 12.03 -0.80 3.48
N GLY A 115 11.13 -0.73 4.46
CA GLY A 115 11.26 0.08 5.67
C GLY A 115 11.19 1.59 5.41
N ARG A 116 10.66 2.01 4.26
CA ARG A 116 10.49 3.42 3.91
C ARG A 116 9.16 3.93 4.46
N SER A 117 9.13 5.20 4.85
CA SER A 117 7.89 5.86 5.28
C SER A 117 7.08 6.33 4.06
N LEU A 118 5.76 6.22 4.13
CA LEU A 118 4.86 6.77 3.12
C LEU A 118 4.94 8.31 3.11
N PRO A 119 5.25 8.95 1.96
CA PRO A 119 5.29 10.40 1.82
C PRO A 119 3.95 11.04 2.17
N SER A 120 3.99 12.14 2.93
CA SER A 120 2.81 12.80 3.49
C SER A 120 1.78 13.21 2.44
N GLU A 121 2.26 13.60 1.26
CA GLU A 121 1.53 14.06 0.10
C GLU A 121 0.65 12.95 -0.52
N THR A 122 1.03 11.69 -0.28
CA THR A 122 0.36 10.51 -0.85
C THR A 122 -0.49 9.75 0.17
N ARG A 123 -0.29 10.00 1.47
CA ARG A 123 -0.96 9.23 2.55
C ARG A 123 -2.47 9.16 2.42
N GLN A 124 -3.13 10.28 2.07
CA GLN A 124 -4.59 10.27 1.88
C GLN A 124 -4.99 9.40 0.69
N ALA A 125 -4.27 9.51 -0.43
CA ALA A 125 -4.54 8.70 -1.62
C ALA A 125 -4.30 7.21 -1.35
N THR A 126 -3.27 6.88 -0.57
CA THR A 126 -3.02 5.51 -0.11
C THR A 126 -4.17 4.99 0.75
N ALA A 127 -4.66 5.79 1.71
CA ALA A 127 -5.80 5.40 2.55
C ALA A 127 -7.08 5.19 1.72
N ASP A 128 -7.34 6.07 0.75
CA ASP A 128 -8.48 5.96 -0.16
C ASP A 128 -8.40 4.69 -1.02
N LEU A 129 -7.20 4.35 -1.53
CA LEU A 129 -6.95 3.12 -2.29
C LEU A 129 -7.27 1.87 -1.44
N LEU A 130 -6.77 1.81 -0.21
CA LEU A 130 -7.02 0.65 0.67
C LEU A 130 -8.52 0.48 0.95
N ALA A 131 -9.24 1.57 1.21
CA ALA A 131 -10.69 1.54 1.41
C ALA A 131 -11.45 1.08 0.15
N THR A 132 -10.95 1.40 -1.05
CA THR A 132 -11.50 0.87 -2.30
C THR A 132 -11.24 -0.64 -2.43
N LEU A 133 -10.05 -1.09 -2.05
CA LEU A 133 -9.64 -2.50 -2.13
C LEU A 133 -10.40 -3.42 -1.17
N GLU A 134 -10.98 -2.90 -0.07
CA GLU A 134 -11.88 -3.65 0.83
C GLU A 134 -13.10 -4.26 0.11
N GLN A 135 -13.45 -3.76 -1.09
CA GLN A 135 -14.58 -4.26 -1.88
C GLN A 135 -14.22 -5.47 -2.76
N TYR A 136 -12.93 -5.83 -2.83
CA TYR A 136 -12.42 -6.88 -3.69
C TYR A 136 -12.03 -8.10 -2.86
N GLU A 137 -12.19 -9.28 -3.46
CA GLU A 137 -11.57 -10.50 -2.95
C GLU A 137 -10.12 -10.53 -3.44
N LEU A 138 -9.19 -10.66 -2.49
CA LEU A 138 -7.77 -10.45 -2.75
C LEU A 138 -6.97 -11.71 -2.42
N GLU A 139 -6.00 -11.98 -3.27
CA GLU A 139 -5.06 -13.09 -3.07
C GLU A 139 -4.11 -12.80 -1.90
N PRO A 140 -3.55 -13.84 -1.24
CA PRO A 140 -2.72 -13.69 -0.06
C PRO A 140 -1.57 -12.66 -0.18
N PRO A 141 -0.83 -12.55 -1.30
CA PRO A 141 0.20 -11.52 -1.45
C PRO A 141 -0.32 -10.09 -1.35
N ALA A 142 -1.54 -9.82 -1.86
CA ALA A 142 -2.15 -8.50 -1.76
C ALA A 142 -2.64 -8.23 -0.32
N LEU A 143 -3.17 -9.24 0.37
CA LEU A 143 -3.52 -9.12 1.79
C LEU A 143 -2.30 -8.81 2.66
N ASP A 144 -1.14 -9.40 2.37
CA ASP A 144 0.13 -9.06 3.03
C ASP A 144 0.49 -7.58 2.86
N ASP A 145 0.31 -7.05 1.64
CA ASP A 145 0.59 -5.65 1.34
C ASP A 145 -0.39 -4.72 2.08
N ILE A 146 -1.68 -5.06 2.12
CA ILE A 146 -2.71 -4.24 2.76
C ILE A 146 -2.43 -4.02 4.24
N TRP A 147 -2.20 -5.09 5.02
CA TRP A 147 -2.04 -4.92 6.47
C TRP A 147 -0.79 -4.09 6.79
N ARG A 148 0.30 -4.27 6.03
CA ARG A 148 1.53 -3.49 6.18
C ARG A 148 1.31 -2.02 5.84
N VAL A 149 0.60 -1.73 4.75
CA VAL A 149 0.34 -0.36 4.34
C VAL A 149 -0.60 0.33 5.34
N TYR A 150 -1.63 -0.35 5.87
CA TYR A 150 -2.43 0.17 6.98
C TYR A 150 -1.58 0.46 8.23
N ALA A 151 -0.67 -0.46 8.59
CA ALA A 151 0.25 -0.27 9.71
C ALA A 151 1.16 0.96 9.49
N ALA A 152 1.68 1.16 8.28
CA ALA A 152 2.51 2.31 7.92
C ALA A 152 1.74 3.65 7.90
N LEU A 153 0.42 3.60 7.72
CA LEU A 153 -0.49 4.75 7.86
C LEU A 153 -0.91 5.01 9.31
N HIS A 154 -0.47 4.19 10.27
CA HIS A 154 -0.90 4.21 11.68
C HIS A 154 -2.39 3.92 11.88
N GLN A 155 -3.04 3.24 10.92
CA GLN A 155 -4.41 2.75 11.06
C GLN A 155 -4.38 1.36 11.69
N HIS A 156 -4.03 1.30 12.98
CA HIS A 156 -3.68 0.04 13.66
C HIS A 156 -4.84 -0.96 13.73
N ALA A 157 -6.07 -0.54 14.00
CA ALA A 157 -7.22 -1.43 13.99
C ALA A 157 -7.45 -2.09 12.62
N ARG A 158 -7.42 -1.30 11.54
CA ARG A 158 -7.56 -1.84 10.17
C ARG A 158 -6.38 -2.73 9.76
N ALA A 159 -5.18 -2.40 10.23
CA ALA A 159 -4.02 -3.24 10.02
C ALA A 159 -4.18 -4.60 10.72
N GLU A 160 -4.77 -4.64 11.92
CA GLU A 160 -5.04 -5.89 12.64
C GLU A 160 -6.08 -6.75 11.88
N ASP A 161 -7.20 -6.17 11.47
CA ASP A 161 -8.23 -6.89 10.69
C ASP A 161 -7.64 -7.51 9.41
N ALA A 162 -6.84 -6.72 8.68
CA ALA A 162 -6.18 -7.18 7.47
C ALA A 162 -5.08 -8.21 7.75
N LEU A 163 -4.34 -8.08 8.87
CA LEU A 163 -3.33 -9.06 9.28
C LEU A 163 -3.98 -10.42 9.54
N PHE A 164 -5.11 -10.46 10.27
CA PHE A 164 -5.83 -11.72 10.50
C PHE A 164 -6.40 -12.30 9.21
N SER A 165 -6.95 -11.46 8.33
CA SER A 165 -7.41 -11.90 7.01
C SER A 165 -6.30 -12.57 6.20
N TRP A 166 -5.10 -11.97 6.20
CA TRP A 166 -3.92 -12.56 5.56
C TRP A 166 -3.49 -13.87 6.23
N LEU A 167 -3.39 -13.89 7.57
CA LEU A 167 -3.00 -15.07 8.33
C LEU A 167 -3.95 -16.24 8.10
N GLU A 168 -5.26 -16.00 8.03
CA GLU A 168 -6.25 -17.02 7.69
C GLU A 168 -6.05 -17.55 6.27
N ALA A 169 -5.80 -16.66 5.31
CA ALA A 169 -5.59 -17.03 3.91
C ALA A 169 -4.31 -17.87 3.68
N VAL A 170 -3.29 -17.70 4.51
CA VAL A 170 -2.06 -18.52 4.52
C VAL A 170 -2.09 -19.64 5.58
N GLU A 171 -3.29 -19.98 6.08
CA GLU A 171 -3.53 -21.06 7.04
C GLU A 171 -2.63 -20.98 8.30
N PHE A 172 -2.39 -19.76 8.77
CA PHE A 172 -1.53 -19.44 9.93
C PHE A 172 -0.13 -20.05 9.80
N GLU A 173 0.47 -19.98 8.62
CA GLU A 173 1.84 -20.40 8.39
C GLU A 173 2.79 -19.80 9.44
N ARG A 174 3.74 -20.63 9.93
CA ARG A 174 4.69 -20.27 10.98
C ARG A 174 5.43 -18.95 10.70
N GLU A 175 5.95 -18.75 9.49
CA GLU A 175 6.70 -17.54 9.15
C GLU A 175 5.80 -16.30 9.19
N SER A 176 4.56 -16.43 8.72
CA SER A 176 3.54 -15.38 8.75
C SER A 176 3.11 -15.02 10.17
N LEU A 177 2.94 -16.02 11.05
CA LEU A 177 2.70 -15.81 12.48
C LEU A 177 3.83 -15.01 13.16
N ILE A 178 5.09 -15.34 12.85
CA ILE A 178 6.26 -14.62 13.40
C ILE A 178 6.21 -13.14 13.00
N GLN A 179 5.77 -12.84 11.78
CA GLN A 179 5.65 -11.47 11.30
C GLN A 179 4.56 -10.69 12.06
N GLY A 180 3.38 -11.30 12.26
CA GLY A 180 2.31 -10.71 13.08
C GLY A 180 2.73 -10.48 14.53
N VAL A 181 3.41 -11.45 15.15
CA VAL A 181 3.96 -11.32 16.51
C VAL A 181 4.95 -10.16 16.59
N THR A 182 5.89 -10.08 15.65
CA THR A 182 6.90 -9.00 15.60
C THR A 182 6.25 -7.62 15.45
N TRP A 183 5.15 -7.53 14.69
CA TRP A 183 4.40 -6.29 14.55
C TRP A 183 3.75 -5.86 15.87
N TYR A 184 3.09 -6.78 16.59
CA TYR A 184 2.54 -6.47 17.91
C TYR A 184 3.61 -6.08 18.94
N GLU A 185 4.77 -6.75 18.94
CA GLU A 185 5.91 -6.37 19.78
C GLU A 185 6.33 -4.92 19.50
N THR A 186 6.33 -4.50 18.23
CA THR A 186 6.60 -3.12 17.84
C THR A 186 5.52 -2.17 18.37
N LEU A 187 4.23 -2.51 18.24
CA LEU A 187 3.12 -1.69 18.75
C LEU A 187 3.18 -1.51 20.27
N LEU A 188 3.59 -2.54 21.02
CA LEU A 188 3.71 -2.47 22.48
C LEU A 188 4.78 -1.47 22.94
N THR A 189 5.71 -1.06 22.08
CA THR A 189 6.68 0.01 22.38
C THR A 189 6.12 1.42 22.24
N LEU A 190 4.96 1.59 21.58
CA LEU A 190 4.33 2.90 21.36
C LEU A 190 3.62 3.41 22.62
N SER A 191 3.36 4.72 22.67
CA SER A 191 2.61 5.33 23.77
C SER A 191 1.11 5.02 23.67
N ASP A 192 0.39 5.03 24.79
CA ASP A 192 -1.07 4.84 24.79
C ASP A 192 -1.81 5.91 23.96
N THR A 193 -1.21 7.09 23.81
CA THR A 193 -1.74 8.17 22.97
C THR A 193 -1.67 7.80 21.50
N ASP A 194 -0.53 7.26 21.04
CA ASP A 194 -0.35 6.84 19.64
C ASP A 194 -1.24 5.64 19.31
N LEU A 195 -1.34 4.69 20.24
CA LEU A 195 -2.20 3.51 20.11
C LEU A 195 -3.68 3.90 19.99
N LYS A 196 -4.15 4.85 20.80
CA LYS A 196 -5.51 5.40 20.68
C LYS A 196 -5.74 6.14 19.36
N ALA A 197 -4.72 6.83 18.83
CA ALA A 197 -4.84 7.51 17.54
C ALA A 197 -5.02 6.52 16.37
N GLY A 198 -4.49 5.31 16.49
CA GLY A 198 -4.70 4.21 15.54
C GLY A 198 -5.88 3.29 15.87
N ASP A 199 -6.72 3.67 16.83
CA ASP A 199 -7.93 2.94 17.28
C ASP A 199 -7.68 1.52 17.78
N LEU A 200 -6.46 1.23 18.29
CA LEU A 200 -6.10 -0.09 18.79
C LEU A 200 -5.46 0.02 20.19
N PRO A 201 -6.24 -0.10 21.27
CA PRO A 201 -5.74 0.09 22.63
C PRO A 201 -4.80 -1.05 23.06
N ARG A 202 -3.88 -0.74 23.98
CA ARG A 202 -2.87 -1.69 24.49
C ARG A 202 -3.44 -3.02 25.00
N GLY A 203 -4.65 -3.00 25.58
CA GLY A 203 -5.32 -4.20 26.07
C GLY A 203 -5.61 -5.20 24.95
N GLU A 204 -6.20 -4.73 23.85
CA GLU A 204 -6.52 -5.54 22.67
C GLU A 204 -5.24 -6.06 22.01
N ILE A 205 -4.22 -5.20 21.86
CA ILE A 205 -2.90 -5.59 21.36
C ILE A 205 -2.30 -6.74 22.17
N ALA A 206 -2.35 -6.65 23.50
CA ALA A 206 -1.79 -7.67 24.37
C ALA A 206 -2.55 -9.01 24.26
N GLU A 207 -3.87 -8.95 24.07
CA GLU A 207 -4.73 -10.13 23.88
C GLU A 207 -4.45 -10.82 22.53
N SER A 208 -4.53 -10.07 21.42
CA SER A 208 -4.25 -10.58 20.07
C SER A 208 -2.81 -11.12 19.95
N HIS A 209 -1.84 -10.42 20.54
CA HIS A 209 -0.46 -10.88 20.59
C HIS A 209 -0.32 -12.21 21.34
N ALA A 210 -0.96 -12.35 22.51
CA ALA A 210 -0.94 -13.59 23.28
C ALA A 210 -1.62 -14.75 22.52
N GLN A 211 -2.68 -14.45 21.76
CA GLN A 211 -3.35 -15.42 20.89
C GLN A 211 -2.40 -15.93 19.80
N LEU A 212 -1.74 -15.05 19.03
CA LEU A 212 -0.78 -15.47 18.00
C LEU A 212 0.39 -16.27 18.59
N GLN A 213 0.91 -15.85 19.75
CA GLN A 213 1.97 -16.58 20.45
C GLN A 213 1.53 -17.98 20.92
N ALA A 214 0.25 -18.17 21.29
CA ALA A 214 -0.27 -19.49 21.62
C ALA A 214 -0.30 -20.40 20.38
N ILE A 215 -0.83 -19.90 19.26
CA ILE A 215 -0.90 -20.64 17.99
C ILE A 215 0.52 -21.06 17.56
N LEU A 216 1.48 -20.13 17.57
CA LEU A 216 2.87 -20.39 17.18
C LEU A 216 3.53 -21.49 18.03
N ARG A 217 3.29 -21.47 19.36
CA ARG A 217 3.82 -22.50 20.29
C ARG A 217 3.17 -23.87 20.08
N HIS A 218 1.87 -23.91 19.79
CA HIS A 218 1.18 -25.17 19.52
C HIS A 218 1.75 -25.86 18.26
N GLY A 219 1.99 -25.11 17.19
CA GLY A 219 2.65 -25.63 15.98
C GLY A 219 4.07 -26.18 16.24
N GLU A 220 4.84 -25.57 17.15
CA GLU A 220 6.16 -26.09 17.55
C GLU A 220 6.10 -27.45 18.25
N THR A 221 5.09 -27.65 19.10
CA THR A 221 4.94 -28.91 19.85
C THR A 221 4.51 -30.07 18.96
N GLU A 222 3.75 -29.81 17.90
CA GLU A 222 3.35 -30.82 16.93
C GLU A 222 4.49 -31.18 15.97
N ALA A 223 5.25 -30.18 15.49
CA ALA A 223 6.42 -30.40 14.63
C ALA A 223 7.55 -31.18 15.32
N ARG A 224 7.66 -31.14 16.66
CA ARG A 224 8.65 -31.91 17.44
C ARG A 224 8.21 -33.35 17.76
N ARG A 225 6.94 -33.69 17.52
CA ARG A 225 6.38 -35.03 17.80
C ARG A 225 6.32 -35.92 16.56
N ASN A 226 6.43 -35.35 15.37
CA ASN A 226 6.56 -36.05 14.09
C ASN A 226 8.05 -36.15 13.68
#